data_AF-A0A3M1AFJ3-F1
#
_entry.id   AF-A0A3M1AFJ3-F1
#
_cell.length_a   1.000
_cell.length_b   1.000
_cell.length_c   1.000
_cell.angle_alpha   90.00
_cell.angle_beta   90.00
_cell.angle_gamma   90.00
#
_symmetry.space_group_name_H-M   'P 1'
#
loop_
_entity.id
_entity.type
_entity.pdbx_description
1 polymer ?
#
loop_
_entity_poly.entity_id
_entity_poly.type
_entity_poly.pdbx_seq_one_letter_code
_entity_poly.pdbx_strand_id
1 'polypeptide(L)'
;MKNHGINIRKYLMRLSLFLLLGALSACDHPRIFAPQQQADFNPAGNEAAGQPMIHLNLSGGIAGVNQQLLIFENGFVQFFENYPTGGYLKDFLTAEALAELKSAFIENDFLHLQSRYATPEAADMFHYEITFRQNDQAQTVIADYAAAPQNLKKIIDLLNQTISTLRQNSPRLELILGQDTLKAGEQVTLKLRVSNPLDQALKLTFPSGKLFDFFALPAAEKAVGTVSPEARVWDWADDKAFTQSIVHKTLAAGAVVEYEVQWDGRSRDGVLLSGEFWIVAELESNPGGVAPWQKIFIQK
;
A
#
# COMPACT_ATOMS: atom_id res chain seq x y z
N MET A 1 29.44 82.98 -12.31
CA MET A 1 28.20 83.09 -13.12
C MET A 1 28.24 82.00 -14.18
N LYS A 2 27.08 81.39 -14.46
CA LYS A 2 26.81 80.20 -15.30
C LYS A 2 26.95 78.87 -14.54
N ASN A 3 26.06 77.90 -14.65
CA ASN A 3 24.63 77.87 -14.99
C ASN A 3 24.15 76.46 -14.56
N HIS A 4 22.93 76.34 -14.05
CA HIS A 4 22.30 75.08 -13.69
C HIS A 4 22.05 74.18 -14.91
N GLY A 5 22.09 72.86 -14.70
CA GLY A 5 21.66 71.85 -15.65
C GLY A 5 21.41 70.50 -14.97
N ILE A 6 20.37 70.42 -14.14
CA ILE A 6 19.86 69.15 -13.59
C ILE A 6 19.20 68.37 -14.73
N ASN A 7 19.78 67.23 -15.09
CA ASN A 7 19.31 66.39 -16.19
C ASN A 7 18.35 65.31 -15.66
N ILE A 8 17.05 65.65 -15.52
CA ILE A 8 15.95 64.75 -15.11
C ILE A 8 15.44 63.93 -16.31
N ARG A 9 16.34 63.24 -17.02
CA ARG A 9 15.98 62.38 -18.16
C ARG A 9 16.80 61.08 -18.19
N LYS A 10 16.82 60.34 -17.09
CA LYS A 10 17.26 58.92 -17.06
C LYS A 10 16.46 58.04 -16.08
N TYR A 11 15.19 58.36 -15.83
CA TYR A 11 14.26 57.54 -15.01
C TYR A 11 13.02 57.08 -15.78
N LEU A 12 13.16 56.86 -17.09
CA LEU A 12 12.10 56.32 -17.94
C LEU A 12 12.73 55.44 -19.02
N MET A 13 13.37 54.36 -18.59
CA MET A 13 13.84 53.32 -19.49
C MET A 13 13.58 51.97 -18.84
N ARG A 14 12.53 51.31 -19.35
CA ARG A 14 12.18 49.89 -19.19
C ARG A 14 11.40 49.50 -17.93
N LEU A 15 10.24 50.13 -17.79
CA LEU A 15 9.05 49.56 -17.15
C LEU A 15 8.32 48.65 -18.17
N SER A 16 8.87 47.47 -18.49
CA SER A 16 8.23 46.45 -19.36
C SER A 16 8.86 45.06 -19.13
N LEU A 17 8.86 44.57 -17.89
CA LEU A 17 9.26 43.19 -17.58
C LEU A 17 8.59 42.69 -16.30
N PHE A 18 7.27 42.78 -16.23
CA PHE A 18 6.46 42.19 -15.16
C PHE A 18 5.09 41.79 -15.73
N LEU A 19 5.07 40.72 -16.54
CA LEU A 19 3.86 39.99 -16.94
C LEU A 19 4.23 38.67 -17.62
N LEU A 20 5.03 37.87 -16.92
CA LEU A 20 5.30 36.46 -17.27
C LEU A 20 5.33 35.65 -15.97
N LEU A 21 4.23 35.74 -15.22
CA LEU A 21 3.95 34.90 -14.06
C LEU A 21 2.59 34.24 -14.28
N GLY A 22 2.55 32.92 -14.21
CA GLY A 22 1.31 32.19 -13.91
C GLY A 22 0.73 31.28 -14.98
N ALA A 23 1.54 30.73 -15.89
CA ALA A 23 1.19 29.49 -16.58
C ALA A 23 2.14 28.39 -16.12
N LEU A 24 2.27 28.22 -14.81
CA LEU A 24 2.73 26.94 -14.28
C LEU A 24 1.56 25.99 -14.54
N SER A 25 1.71 25.20 -15.60
CA SER A 25 0.95 24.00 -15.85
C SER A 25 0.90 23.21 -14.54
N ALA A 26 -0.20 23.34 -13.80
CA ALA A 26 -0.63 22.27 -12.94
C ALA A 26 -0.89 21.11 -13.90
N CYS A 27 0.11 20.26 -14.09
CA CYS A 27 -0.12 18.95 -14.64
C CYS A 27 -1.13 18.33 -13.69
N ASP A 28 -2.41 18.33 -14.07
CA ASP A 28 -3.47 17.60 -13.36
C ASP A 28 -3.06 16.14 -13.38
N HIS A 29 -2.33 15.72 -12.34
CA HIS A 29 -2.00 14.33 -12.15
C HIS A 29 -3.33 13.65 -11.82
N PRO A 30 -3.71 12.59 -12.56
CA PRO A 30 -4.95 11.87 -12.27
C PRO A 30 -4.96 11.45 -10.80
N ARG A 31 -6.02 11.82 -10.09
CA ARG A 31 -6.22 11.43 -8.69
C ARG A 31 -6.70 9.99 -8.66
N ILE A 32 -5.76 9.05 -8.66
CA ILE A 32 -6.03 7.61 -8.65
C ILE A 32 -6.77 7.19 -7.37
N PHE A 33 -6.48 7.88 -6.26
CA PHE A 33 -7.07 7.60 -4.95
C PHE A 33 -7.99 8.73 -4.49
N ALA A 34 -9.09 8.35 -3.85
CA ALA A 34 -10.15 9.30 -3.54
C ALA A 34 -9.68 10.25 -2.44
N PRO A 35 -9.83 11.59 -2.60
CA PRO A 35 -9.91 12.45 -1.43
C PRO A 35 -11.21 12.06 -0.72
N GLN A 36 -11.10 11.17 0.28
CA GLN A 36 -12.20 10.47 0.96
C GLN A 36 -13.45 11.34 1.08
N GLN A 37 -14.37 11.16 0.14
CA GLN A 37 -15.67 11.81 0.15
C GLN A 37 -16.59 10.92 0.97
N GLN A 38 -17.23 11.52 1.96
CA GLN A 38 -17.88 10.93 3.13
C GLN A 38 -19.10 10.03 2.84
N ALA A 39 -19.41 9.74 1.58
CA ALA A 39 -20.64 9.04 1.20
C ALA A 39 -20.39 7.54 0.99
N ASP A 40 -21.07 6.74 1.82
CA ASP A 40 -21.32 5.30 1.67
C ASP A 40 -20.11 4.35 1.77
N PHE A 41 -19.10 4.69 2.59
CA PHE A 41 -18.17 3.68 3.08
C PHE A 41 -18.91 2.75 4.07
N ASN A 42 -19.26 1.53 3.65
CA ASN A 42 -19.76 0.48 4.54
C ASN A 42 -18.62 -0.44 4.98
N PRO A 43 -17.92 -0.15 6.09
CA PRO A 43 -16.73 -0.90 6.52
C PRO A 43 -16.99 -2.39 6.77
N ALA A 44 -18.20 -2.76 7.20
CA ALA A 44 -18.52 -4.12 7.64
C ALA A 44 -18.76 -5.11 6.47
N GLY A 45 -18.79 -4.64 5.22
CA GLY A 45 -18.96 -5.47 4.02
C GLY A 45 -17.86 -5.30 2.98
N ASN A 46 -16.75 -4.64 3.33
CA ASN A 46 -15.76 -4.11 2.39
C ASN A 46 -14.37 -4.77 2.48
N GLU A 47 -14.19 -5.81 3.29
CA GLU A 47 -13.07 -6.72 3.10
C GLU A 47 -13.24 -7.49 1.77
N ALA A 48 -12.14 -8.04 1.26
CA ALA A 48 -12.05 -8.81 0.01
C ALA A 48 -13.05 -9.98 -0.08
N ALA A 49 -14.33 -9.71 -0.29
CA ALA A 49 -15.34 -10.70 -0.52
C ALA A 49 -15.32 -11.09 -2.00
N GLY A 50 -14.79 -12.27 -2.29
CA GLY A 50 -14.74 -12.83 -3.63
C GLY A 50 -13.35 -12.81 -4.25
N GLN A 51 -13.29 -13.13 -5.54
CA GLN A 51 -12.04 -13.18 -6.29
C GLN A 51 -11.63 -11.77 -6.74
N PRO A 52 -10.33 -11.44 -6.75
CA PRO A 52 -9.87 -10.17 -7.29
C PRO A 52 -10.22 -10.07 -8.79
N MET A 53 -10.71 -8.90 -9.19
CA MET A 53 -10.98 -8.56 -10.58
C MET A 53 -9.67 -8.49 -11.37
N ILE A 54 -8.66 -7.81 -10.80
CA ILE A 54 -7.30 -7.77 -11.34
C ILE A 54 -6.36 -8.37 -10.30
N HIS A 55 -5.54 -9.32 -10.73
CA HIS A 55 -4.47 -9.89 -9.95
C HIS A 55 -3.18 -9.79 -10.75
N LEU A 56 -2.17 -9.11 -10.21
CA LEU A 56 -0.83 -9.05 -10.79
C LEU A 56 0.16 -9.70 -9.82
N ASN A 57 0.91 -10.69 -10.28
CA ASN A 57 2.17 -11.11 -9.67
C ASN A 57 3.32 -10.53 -10.50
N LEU A 58 4.21 -9.80 -9.84
CA LEU A 58 5.42 -9.24 -10.42
C LEU A 58 6.63 -9.89 -9.76
N SER A 59 7.47 -10.56 -10.54
CA SER A 59 8.70 -11.17 -10.04
C SER A 59 9.91 -10.86 -10.93
N GLY A 60 11.12 -11.12 -10.43
CA GLY A 60 12.37 -11.01 -11.21
C GLY A 60 13.19 -9.74 -10.92
N GLY A 61 14.01 -9.34 -11.88
CA GLY A 61 15.02 -8.30 -11.69
C GLY A 61 16.18 -8.72 -10.78
N ILE A 62 17.30 -7.98 -10.87
CA ILE A 62 18.56 -8.30 -10.17
C ILE A 62 18.40 -8.34 -8.64
N ALA A 63 17.48 -7.53 -8.10
CA ALA A 63 17.21 -7.45 -6.67
C ALA A 63 16.27 -8.57 -6.16
N GLY A 64 15.75 -9.44 -7.04
CA GLY A 64 14.79 -10.48 -6.67
C GLY A 64 13.45 -9.90 -6.22
N VAL A 65 12.87 -9.03 -7.05
CA VAL A 65 11.53 -8.48 -6.79
C VAL A 65 10.52 -9.61 -6.75
N ASN A 66 9.61 -9.52 -5.78
CA ASN A 66 8.44 -10.36 -5.68
C ASN A 66 7.31 -9.57 -5.03
N GLN A 67 6.32 -9.21 -5.83
CA GLN A 67 5.23 -8.30 -5.48
C GLN A 67 3.91 -8.85 -5.99
N GLN A 68 2.83 -8.54 -5.28
CA GLN A 68 1.48 -8.91 -5.69
C GLN A 68 0.55 -7.72 -5.53
N LEU A 69 -0.30 -7.48 -6.53
CA LEU A 69 -1.35 -6.47 -6.49
C LEU A 69 -2.69 -7.15 -6.71
N LEU A 70 -3.61 -6.95 -5.78
CA LEU A 70 -5.00 -7.43 -5.84
C LEU A 70 -5.92 -6.23 -5.92
N ILE A 71 -6.77 -6.16 -6.94
CA ILE A 71 -7.79 -5.11 -7.09
C ILE A 71 -9.15 -5.80 -7.22
N PHE A 72 -10.10 -5.39 -6.38
CA PHE A 72 -11.45 -5.95 -6.33
C PHE A 72 -12.46 -5.08 -7.07
N GLU A 73 -13.63 -5.66 -7.38
CA GLU A 73 -14.71 -4.98 -8.11
C GLU A 73 -15.26 -3.73 -7.39
N ASN A 74 -15.11 -3.67 -6.07
CA ASN A 74 -15.51 -2.53 -5.23
C ASN A 74 -14.40 -1.45 -5.11
N GLY A 75 -13.26 -1.61 -5.78
CA GLY A 75 -12.13 -0.69 -5.73
C GLY A 75 -11.17 -0.90 -4.56
N PHE A 76 -11.44 -1.85 -3.66
CA PHE A 76 -10.47 -2.24 -2.64
C PHE A 76 -9.19 -2.75 -3.32
N VAL A 77 -8.04 -2.32 -2.80
CA VAL A 77 -6.73 -2.73 -3.31
C VAL A 77 -5.85 -3.22 -2.17
N GLN A 78 -5.14 -4.32 -2.41
CA GLN A 78 -4.07 -4.83 -1.56
C GLN A 78 -2.79 -4.95 -2.36
N PHE A 79 -1.68 -4.50 -1.79
CA PHE A 79 -0.37 -4.57 -2.41
C PHE A 79 0.66 -5.17 -1.48
N PHE A 80 1.22 -6.31 -1.85
CA PHE A 80 2.22 -7.05 -1.10
C PHE A 80 3.61 -6.70 -1.62
N GLU A 81 4.46 -6.20 -0.72
CA GLU A 81 5.83 -5.82 -1.04
C GLU A 81 6.82 -6.84 -0.48
N ASN A 82 7.77 -7.28 -1.32
CA ASN A 82 8.82 -8.22 -0.93
C ASN A 82 8.27 -9.51 -0.31
N TYR A 83 7.39 -10.16 -1.06
CA TYR A 83 6.95 -11.51 -0.76
C TYR A 83 8.18 -12.44 -0.62
N PRO A 84 8.40 -13.10 0.54
CA PRO A 84 7.40 -13.51 1.53
C PRO A 84 7.43 -12.80 2.90
N THR A 85 8.11 -11.66 3.08
CA THR A 85 8.19 -10.99 4.40
C THR A 85 6.85 -10.42 4.92
N GLY A 86 5.75 -10.64 4.19
CA GLY A 86 4.38 -10.59 4.68
C GLY A 86 3.75 -9.21 4.85
N GLY A 87 4.53 -8.14 4.68
CA GLY A 87 4.01 -6.77 4.70
C GLY A 87 3.12 -6.48 3.50
N TYR A 88 2.07 -5.68 3.71
CA TYR A 88 1.20 -5.22 2.63
C TYR A 88 0.58 -3.86 2.93
N LEU A 89 0.23 -3.13 1.87
CA LEU A 89 -0.56 -1.90 1.92
C LEU A 89 -1.99 -2.21 1.49
N LYS A 90 -2.97 -1.54 2.11
CA LYS A 90 -4.38 -1.57 1.71
C LYS A 90 -4.94 -0.16 1.52
N ASP A 91 -5.72 0.05 0.48
CA ASP A 91 -6.42 1.31 0.18
C ASP A 91 -7.68 1.05 -0.68
N PHE A 92 -8.35 2.12 -1.13
CA PHE A 92 -9.43 2.10 -2.10
C PHE A 92 -9.15 3.04 -3.27
N LEU A 93 -9.27 2.51 -4.49
CA LEU A 93 -9.28 3.31 -5.71
C LEU A 93 -10.50 4.23 -5.75
N THR A 94 -10.39 5.39 -6.42
CA THR A 94 -11.59 6.14 -6.81
C THR A 94 -12.45 5.31 -7.77
N ALA A 95 -13.75 5.61 -7.82
CA ALA A 95 -14.62 5.08 -8.87
C ALA A 95 -14.09 5.41 -10.28
N GLU A 96 -13.51 6.60 -10.45
CA GLU A 96 -12.89 7.04 -11.72
C GLU A 96 -11.66 6.19 -12.07
N ALA A 97 -10.72 6.00 -11.15
CA ALA A 97 -9.51 5.20 -11.38
C ALA A 97 -9.84 3.72 -11.60
N LEU A 98 -10.82 3.18 -10.87
CA LEU A 98 -11.30 1.82 -11.09
C LEU A 98 -11.94 1.68 -12.48
N ALA A 99 -12.74 2.66 -12.91
CA ALA A 99 -13.34 2.69 -14.24
C ALA A 99 -12.28 2.85 -15.34
N GLU A 100 -11.26 3.67 -15.13
CA GLU A 100 -10.12 3.84 -16.04
C GLU A 100 -9.35 2.52 -16.20
N LEU A 101 -9.02 1.85 -15.09
CA LEU A 101 -8.39 0.53 -15.11
C LEU A 101 -9.25 -0.48 -15.88
N LYS A 102 -10.54 -0.61 -15.55
CA LYS A 102 -11.47 -1.50 -16.27
C LYS A 102 -11.50 -1.20 -17.76
N SER A 103 -11.63 0.07 -18.13
CA SER A 103 -11.69 0.51 -19.53
C SER A 103 -10.38 0.19 -20.25
N ALA A 104 -9.24 0.40 -19.61
CA ALA A 104 -7.94 0.05 -20.19
C ALA A 104 -7.84 -1.45 -20.52
N PHE A 105 -8.32 -2.35 -19.67
CA PHE A 105 -8.33 -3.78 -19.97
C PHE A 105 -9.28 -4.14 -21.14
N ILE A 106 -10.46 -3.52 -21.20
CA ILE A 106 -11.48 -3.75 -22.25
C ILE A 106 -10.99 -3.20 -23.59
N GLU A 107 -10.58 -1.93 -23.64
CA GLU A 107 -10.15 -1.24 -24.86
C GLU A 107 -8.87 -1.83 -25.47
N ASN A 108 -8.03 -2.46 -24.65
CA ASN A 108 -6.82 -3.16 -25.10
C ASN A 108 -7.04 -4.66 -25.36
N ASP A 109 -8.30 -5.10 -25.36
CA ASP A 109 -8.75 -6.46 -25.72
C ASP A 109 -8.04 -7.57 -24.91
N PHE A 110 -7.86 -7.34 -23.60
CA PHE A 110 -7.03 -8.20 -22.77
C PHE A 110 -7.50 -9.66 -22.75
N LEU A 111 -8.82 -9.89 -22.75
CA LEU A 111 -9.42 -11.23 -22.71
C LEU A 111 -9.10 -12.09 -23.95
N HIS A 112 -8.66 -11.49 -25.06
CA HIS A 112 -8.29 -12.20 -26.29
C HIS A 112 -6.78 -12.21 -26.58
N LEU A 113 -5.95 -11.67 -25.67
CA LEU A 113 -4.50 -11.77 -25.77
C LEU A 113 -4.03 -13.23 -25.68
N GLN A 114 -2.88 -13.52 -26.29
CA GLN A 114 -2.17 -14.78 -26.04
C GLN A 114 -1.83 -14.90 -24.55
N SER A 115 -1.84 -16.13 -24.04
CA SER A 115 -1.54 -16.40 -22.63
C SER A 115 -0.07 -16.16 -22.27
N ARG A 116 0.84 -16.02 -23.25
CA ARG A 116 2.27 -15.85 -23.00
C ARG A 116 2.96 -14.94 -24.02
N TYR A 117 3.71 -13.96 -23.52
CA TYR A 117 4.65 -13.12 -24.27
C TYR A 117 6.01 -13.11 -23.56
N ALA A 118 6.85 -14.09 -23.85
CA ALA A 118 8.13 -14.25 -23.18
C ALA A 118 9.30 -14.27 -24.17
N THR A 119 10.34 -13.47 -23.97
CA THR A 119 11.64 -13.66 -24.63
C THR A 119 12.37 -14.83 -23.96
N PRO A 120 12.95 -15.76 -24.73
CA PRO A 120 13.85 -16.76 -24.18
C PRO A 120 15.05 -16.09 -23.48
N GLU A 121 15.46 -16.62 -22.33
CA GLU A 121 16.83 -16.49 -21.79
C GLU A 121 17.29 -15.14 -21.18
N ALA A 122 16.41 -14.18 -20.88
CA ALA A 122 16.86 -12.97 -20.19
C ALA A 122 16.86 -13.14 -18.65
N ALA A 123 18.05 -13.28 -18.06
CA ALA A 123 18.24 -13.55 -16.62
C ALA A 123 17.75 -12.44 -15.68
N ASP A 124 17.56 -11.21 -16.18
CA ASP A 124 17.30 -10.02 -15.36
C ASP A 124 15.95 -9.36 -15.59
N MET A 125 15.05 -10.01 -16.33
CA MET A 125 13.77 -9.39 -16.67
C MET A 125 12.73 -9.53 -15.58
N PHE A 126 11.86 -8.52 -15.53
CA PHE A 126 10.62 -8.61 -14.78
C PHE A 126 9.64 -9.53 -15.50
N HIS A 127 9.01 -10.38 -14.71
CA HIS A 127 7.95 -11.28 -15.10
C HIS A 127 6.63 -10.81 -14.51
N TYR A 128 5.66 -10.58 -15.39
CA TYR A 128 4.31 -10.17 -15.06
C TYR A 128 3.39 -11.35 -15.31
N GLU A 129 2.66 -11.79 -14.29
CA GLU A 129 1.50 -12.67 -14.44
C GLU A 129 0.27 -11.87 -14.06
N ILE A 130 -0.55 -11.53 -15.05
CA ILE A 130 -1.72 -10.66 -14.90
C ILE A 130 -2.97 -11.48 -15.18
N THR A 131 -3.86 -11.57 -14.21
CA THR A 131 -5.21 -12.08 -14.38
C THR A 131 -6.21 -10.94 -14.38
N PHE A 132 -7.12 -10.92 -15.37
CA PHE A 132 -8.28 -10.05 -15.41
C PHE A 132 -9.56 -10.87 -15.48
N ARG A 133 -10.58 -10.49 -14.71
CA ARG A 133 -11.90 -11.13 -14.66
C ARG A 133 -12.98 -10.11 -14.95
N GLN A 134 -13.93 -10.47 -15.81
CA GLN A 134 -15.09 -9.64 -16.15
C GLN A 134 -16.23 -10.52 -16.68
N ASN A 135 -17.46 -10.34 -16.19
CA ASN A 135 -18.67 -11.01 -16.71
C ASN A 135 -18.49 -12.53 -16.92
N ASP A 136 -18.08 -13.26 -15.88
CA ASP A 136 -17.77 -14.70 -15.88
C ASP A 136 -16.60 -15.15 -16.78
N GLN A 137 -15.96 -14.23 -17.51
CA GLN A 137 -14.75 -14.49 -18.26
C GLN A 137 -13.52 -14.14 -17.41
N ALA A 138 -12.44 -14.91 -17.62
CA ALA A 138 -11.15 -14.66 -17.01
C ALA A 138 -10.04 -14.98 -18.01
N GLN A 139 -9.01 -14.14 -18.03
CA GLN A 139 -7.79 -14.41 -18.80
C GLN A 139 -6.57 -14.16 -17.92
N THR A 140 -5.59 -15.04 -18.01
CA THR A 140 -4.26 -14.85 -17.41
C THR A 140 -3.23 -14.72 -18.52
N VAL A 141 -2.49 -13.62 -18.50
CA VAL A 141 -1.39 -13.35 -19.43
C VAL A 141 -0.08 -13.31 -18.66
N ILE A 142 0.86 -14.13 -19.11
CA ILE A 142 2.22 -14.16 -18.60
C ILE A 142 3.11 -13.40 -19.58
N ALA A 143 3.81 -12.36 -19.13
CA ALA A 143 4.64 -11.56 -20.02
C ALA A 143 5.92 -11.09 -19.36
N ASP A 144 6.93 -10.86 -20.18
CA ASP A 144 7.91 -9.82 -19.89
C ASP A 144 7.57 -8.55 -20.66
N TYR A 145 8.03 -7.42 -20.14
CA TYR A 145 7.72 -6.14 -20.75
C TYR A 145 8.28 -6.00 -22.16
N ALA A 146 9.43 -6.62 -22.48
CA ALA A 146 10.09 -6.46 -23.77
C ALA A 146 9.29 -7.10 -24.91
N ALA A 147 8.84 -8.34 -24.72
CA ALA A 147 8.05 -9.13 -25.68
C ALA A 147 6.56 -8.75 -25.72
N ALA A 148 6.06 -8.05 -24.70
CA ALA A 148 4.65 -7.66 -24.65
C ALA A 148 4.24 -6.79 -25.86
N PRO A 149 3.07 -7.05 -26.48
CA PRO A 149 2.52 -6.18 -27.51
C PRO A 149 2.11 -4.82 -26.91
N GLN A 150 1.94 -3.81 -27.77
CA GLN A 150 1.71 -2.43 -27.31
C GLN A 150 0.47 -2.28 -26.43
N ASN A 151 -0.59 -3.03 -26.70
CA ASN A 151 -1.82 -3.01 -25.91
C ASN A 151 -1.61 -3.60 -24.50
N LEU A 152 -0.82 -4.67 -24.36
CA LEU A 152 -0.44 -5.21 -23.05
C LEU A 152 0.53 -4.28 -22.29
N LYS A 153 1.48 -3.63 -22.98
CA LYS A 153 2.40 -2.66 -22.37
C LYS A 153 1.66 -1.53 -21.67
N LYS A 154 0.63 -0.97 -22.30
CA LYS A 154 -0.23 0.07 -21.70
C LYS A 154 -0.86 -0.39 -20.39
N ILE A 155 -1.34 -1.63 -20.33
CA ILE A 155 -1.92 -2.20 -19.10
C ILE A 155 -0.85 -2.36 -18.02
N ILE A 156 0.32 -2.89 -18.38
CA ILE A 156 1.45 -3.03 -17.43
C ILE A 156 1.86 -1.66 -16.87
N ASP A 157 1.98 -0.65 -17.73
CA ASP A 157 2.34 0.71 -17.32
C ASP A 157 1.31 1.29 -16.33
N LEU A 158 0.02 1.10 -16.59
CA LEU A 158 -1.06 1.56 -15.72
C LEU A 158 -1.07 0.84 -14.35
N LEU A 159 -0.81 -0.48 -14.33
CA LEU A 159 -0.67 -1.24 -13.07
C LEU A 159 0.55 -0.78 -12.28
N ASN A 160 1.69 -0.55 -12.94
CA ASN A 160 2.90 -0.03 -12.30
C ASN A 160 2.67 1.38 -11.73
N GLN A 161 1.96 2.24 -12.46
CA GLN A 161 1.56 3.56 -11.98
C GLN A 161 0.64 3.47 -10.75
N THR A 162 -0.30 2.52 -10.75
CA THR A 162 -1.18 2.25 -9.61
C THR A 162 -0.39 1.85 -8.37
N ILE A 163 0.56 0.91 -8.52
CA ILE A 163 1.47 0.48 -7.44
C ILE A 163 2.31 1.66 -6.93
N SER A 164 2.92 2.43 -7.83
CA SER A 164 3.75 3.59 -7.45
C SER A 164 2.94 4.61 -6.65
N THR A 165 1.72 4.87 -7.08
CA THR A 165 0.85 5.86 -6.45
C THR A 165 0.36 5.37 -5.08
N LEU A 166 0.04 4.08 -4.95
CA LEU A 166 -0.31 3.46 -3.67
C LEU A 166 0.84 3.59 -2.67
N ARG A 167 2.07 3.25 -3.07
CA ARG A 167 3.27 3.39 -2.22
C ARG A 167 3.52 4.83 -1.77
N GLN A 168 3.34 5.79 -2.68
CA GLN A 168 3.61 7.19 -2.39
C GLN A 168 2.55 7.81 -1.47
N ASN A 169 1.29 7.38 -1.57
CA ASN A 169 0.17 7.98 -0.84
C ASN A 169 -0.25 7.22 0.42
N SER A 170 0.34 6.05 0.69
CA SER A 170 0.05 5.24 1.88
C SER A 170 0.93 5.61 3.07
N PRO A 171 0.49 5.34 4.32
CA PRO A 171 1.37 5.44 5.47
C PRO A 171 2.49 4.41 5.35
N ARG A 172 3.69 4.77 5.82
CA ARG A 172 4.78 3.79 6.00
C ARG A 172 4.63 3.13 7.36
N LEU A 173 4.64 1.80 7.35
CA LEU A 173 4.46 0.96 8.53
C LEU A 173 5.76 0.24 8.87
N GLU A 174 6.15 0.27 10.14
CA GLU A 174 7.34 -0.41 10.66
C GLU A 174 6.97 -1.12 11.97
N LEU A 175 7.19 -2.44 12.02
CA LEU A 175 7.16 -3.23 13.24
C LEU A 175 8.54 -3.17 13.88
N ILE A 176 8.60 -2.92 15.19
CA ILE A 176 9.84 -2.91 15.97
C ILE A 176 9.64 -3.83 17.17
N LEU A 177 10.52 -4.82 17.30
CA LEU A 177 10.62 -5.67 18.49
C LEU A 177 11.68 -5.11 19.44
N GLY A 178 11.37 -5.04 20.73
CA GLY A 178 12.36 -4.68 21.76
C GLY A 178 13.51 -5.70 21.86
N GLN A 179 13.23 -6.95 21.50
CA GLN A 179 14.20 -8.04 21.35
C GLN A 179 13.66 -9.11 20.42
N ASP A 180 14.54 -9.82 19.72
CA ASP A 180 14.21 -10.93 18.81
C ASP A 180 14.28 -12.32 19.49
N THR A 181 14.72 -12.36 20.74
CA THR A 181 14.84 -13.57 21.55
C THR A 181 14.24 -13.31 22.94
N LEU A 182 13.38 -14.21 23.39
CA LEU A 182 12.65 -14.13 24.66
C LEU A 182 12.92 -15.38 25.48
N LYS A 183 13.15 -15.28 26.79
CA LYS A 183 13.00 -16.45 27.70
C LYS A 183 11.52 -16.65 28.02
N ALA A 184 11.09 -17.91 28.18
CA ALA A 184 9.70 -18.19 28.54
C ALA A 184 9.25 -17.38 29.78
N GLY A 185 8.22 -16.55 29.61
CA GLY A 185 7.65 -15.69 30.65
C GLY A 185 8.30 -14.31 30.81
N GLU A 186 9.35 -14.00 30.05
CA GLU A 186 9.87 -12.64 29.91
C GLU A 186 8.94 -11.79 29.04
N GLN A 187 8.95 -10.47 29.22
CA GLN A 187 8.15 -9.55 28.39
C GLN A 187 8.98 -9.02 27.21
N VAL A 188 8.35 -8.91 26.05
CA VAL A 188 8.85 -8.17 24.89
C VAL A 188 7.93 -7.00 24.59
N THR A 189 8.54 -5.84 24.32
CA THR A 189 7.84 -4.67 23.80
C THR A 189 7.68 -4.80 22.29
N LEU A 190 6.45 -4.68 21.81
CA LEU A 190 6.09 -4.64 20.39
C LEU A 190 5.67 -3.21 20.04
N LYS A 191 6.23 -2.64 18.97
CA LYS A 191 5.83 -1.31 18.49
C LYS A 191 5.43 -1.33 17.03
N LEU A 192 4.36 -0.63 16.71
CA LEU A 192 3.95 -0.30 15.36
C LEU A 192 4.16 1.20 15.17
N ARG A 193 5.13 1.53 14.32
CA ARG A 193 5.40 2.90 13.93
C ARG A 193 4.69 3.19 12.61
N VAL A 194 3.85 4.22 12.63
CA VAL A 194 3.09 4.71 11.48
C VAL A 194 3.60 6.09 11.14
N SER A 195 4.10 6.28 9.92
CA SER A 195 4.59 7.58 9.45
C SER A 195 3.87 8.03 8.20
N ASN A 196 3.56 9.31 8.14
CA ASN A 196 3.06 9.96 6.93
C ASN A 196 4.25 10.47 6.11
N PRO A 197 4.60 9.84 4.98
CA PRO A 197 5.75 10.27 4.17
C PRO A 197 5.45 11.51 3.32
N LEU A 198 4.19 11.96 3.28
CA LEU A 198 3.74 13.07 2.44
C LEU A 198 4.10 14.43 3.04
N ASP A 199 4.18 15.42 2.16
CA ASP A 199 4.28 16.85 2.47
C ASP A 199 2.92 17.49 2.80
N GLN A 200 1.85 16.69 2.78
CA GLN A 200 0.49 17.07 3.14
C GLN A 200 -0.10 16.14 4.21
N ALA A 201 -1.22 16.56 4.81
CA ALA A 201 -1.90 15.76 5.81
C ALA A 201 -2.54 14.49 5.20
N LEU A 202 -2.36 13.36 5.85
CA LEU A 202 -2.92 12.06 5.48
C LEU A 202 -4.11 11.73 6.38
N LYS A 203 -5.28 11.51 5.77
CA LYS A 203 -6.49 11.07 6.50
C LYS A 203 -6.50 9.56 6.59
N LEU A 204 -6.78 9.05 7.79
CA LEU A 204 -6.93 7.63 8.09
C LEU A 204 -8.36 7.38 8.55
N THR A 205 -9.04 6.42 7.93
CA THR A 205 -10.39 6.01 8.31
C THR A 205 -10.36 4.59 8.83
N PHE A 206 -10.81 4.39 10.08
CA PHE A 206 -10.86 3.09 10.74
C PHE A 206 -12.30 2.59 10.76
N PRO A 207 -12.54 1.30 10.45
CA PRO A 207 -13.88 0.73 10.41
C PRO A 207 -14.52 0.61 11.80
N SER A 208 -13.72 0.62 12.86
CA SER A 208 -14.15 0.50 14.26
C SER A 208 -13.23 1.29 15.18
N GLY A 209 -13.45 1.18 16.49
CA GLY A 209 -12.53 1.69 17.52
C GLY A 209 -11.19 0.94 17.59
N LYS A 210 -11.04 -0.19 16.89
CA LYS A 210 -9.77 -0.91 16.77
C LYS A 210 -8.88 -0.18 15.78
N LEU A 211 -7.83 0.47 16.29
CA LEU A 211 -6.92 1.26 15.46
C LEU A 211 -5.76 0.45 14.90
N PHE A 212 -5.29 -0.53 15.67
CA PHE A 212 -4.16 -1.37 15.31
C PHE A 212 -4.36 -2.76 15.91
N ASP A 213 -3.50 -3.68 15.51
CA ASP A 213 -3.39 -4.99 16.11
C ASP A 213 -1.95 -5.51 16.13
N PHE A 214 -1.69 -6.44 17.03
CA PHE A 214 -0.50 -7.28 17.04
C PHE A 214 -0.91 -8.73 17.21
N PHE A 215 -0.33 -9.61 16.42
CA PHE A 215 -0.56 -11.05 16.56
C PHE A 215 0.68 -11.86 16.25
N ALA A 216 0.71 -13.09 16.76
CA ALA A 216 1.80 -14.03 16.56
C ALA A 216 1.33 -15.25 15.76
N LEU A 217 2.21 -15.73 14.88
CA LEU A 217 2.00 -16.91 14.04
C LEU A 217 3.15 -17.90 14.25
N PRO A 218 2.90 -19.21 14.20
CA PRO A 218 3.99 -20.19 14.14
C PRO A 218 4.89 -19.92 12.93
N ALA A 219 6.23 -20.00 13.07
CA ALA A 219 7.13 -19.74 11.95
C ALA A 219 6.97 -20.74 10.78
N ALA A 220 6.43 -21.93 11.07
CA ALA A 220 6.08 -22.93 10.06
C ALA A 220 4.91 -22.51 9.16
N GLU A 221 4.09 -21.57 9.62
CA GLU A 221 2.97 -21.03 8.86
C GLU A 221 3.51 -20.15 7.73
N LYS A 222 3.49 -20.67 6.50
CA LYS A 222 3.72 -19.87 5.29
C LYS A 222 2.43 -19.15 4.95
N ALA A 223 2.14 -18.07 5.67
CA ALA A 223 0.99 -17.25 5.33
C ALA A 223 1.39 -16.19 4.28
N VAL A 224 0.63 -16.15 3.20
CA VAL A 224 0.66 -15.13 2.15
C VAL A 224 -0.65 -14.39 2.26
N GLY A 225 -0.63 -13.07 2.32
CA GLY A 225 -1.88 -12.33 2.34
C GLY A 225 -2.50 -12.19 3.72
N THR A 226 -3.83 -12.15 3.73
CA THR A 226 -4.63 -12.06 4.94
C THR A 226 -4.49 -13.33 5.76
N VAL A 227 -4.02 -13.19 6.99
CA VAL A 227 -3.84 -14.34 7.89
C VAL A 227 -5.13 -14.62 8.64
N SER A 228 -5.62 -15.84 8.49
CA SER A 228 -6.87 -16.27 9.10
C SER A 228 -6.77 -16.24 10.64
N PRO A 229 -7.82 -15.81 11.37
CA PRO A 229 -7.80 -15.72 12.83
C PRO A 229 -7.42 -17.01 13.57
N GLU A 230 -7.71 -18.18 12.99
CA GLU A 230 -7.39 -19.48 13.56
C GLU A 230 -5.90 -19.87 13.46
N ALA A 231 -5.14 -19.25 12.54
CA ALA A 231 -3.69 -19.46 12.45
C ALA A 231 -2.91 -18.67 13.52
N ARG A 232 -3.57 -17.71 14.18
CA ARG A 232 -2.99 -16.85 15.22
C ARG A 232 -2.89 -17.63 16.52
N VAL A 233 -1.67 -17.79 17.04
CA VAL A 233 -1.45 -18.39 18.37
C VAL A 233 -1.63 -17.38 19.50
N TRP A 234 -1.50 -16.10 19.19
CA TRP A 234 -1.75 -14.98 20.08
C TRP A 234 -2.23 -13.78 19.26
N ASP A 235 -3.10 -12.96 19.84
CA ASP A 235 -3.69 -11.77 19.24
C ASP A 235 -3.99 -10.77 20.38
N TRP A 236 -3.49 -9.54 20.26
CA TRP A 236 -3.66 -8.50 21.29
C TRP A 236 -5.13 -8.09 21.45
N ALA A 237 -5.91 -8.15 20.38
CA ALA A 237 -7.28 -7.68 20.35
C ALA A 237 -8.31 -8.71 20.84
N ASP A 238 -7.92 -9.97 21.05
CA ASP A 238 -8.82 -11.10 21.30
C ASP A 238 -9.74 -10.91 22.53
N ASP A 239 -9.22 -10.31 23.61
CA ASP A 239 -9.95 -10.08 24.86
C ASP A 239 -10.55 -8.66 24.96
N LYS A 240 -10.55 -7.90 23.85
CA LYS A 240 -10.91 -6.48 23.84
C LYS A 240 -12.20 -6.24 23.09
N ALA A 241 -13.05 -5.39 23.67
CA ALA A 241 -14.22 -4.86 23.00
C ALA A 241 -13.90 -3.52 22.34
N PHE A 242 -14.24 -3.39 21.06
CA PHE A 242 -14.10 -2.14 20.30
C PHE A 242 -15.46 -1.60 19.87
N THR A 243 -15.61 -0.28 19.89
CA THR A 243 -16.82 0.38 19.41
C THR A 243 -16.99 0.13 17.91
N GLN A 244 -18.19 -0.24 17.48
CA GLN A 244 -18.53 -0.43 16.06
C GLN A 244 -18.86 0.92 15.39
N SER A 245 -17.95 1.88 15.55
CA SER A 245 -18.09 3.24 15.04
C SER A 245 -16.87 3.60 14.21
N ILE A 246 -17.11 4.18 13.04
CA ILE A 246 -16.06 4.67 12.16
C ILE A 246 -15.29 5.76 12.89
N VAL A 247 -13.97 5.61 12.94
CA VAL A 247 -13.06 6.61 13.53
C VAL A 247 -12.27 7.26 12.41
N HIS A 248 -12.16 8.59 12.42
CA HIS A 248 -11.29 9.33 11.51
C HIS A 248 -10.12 9.92 12.28
N LYS A 249 -8.91 9.74 11.76
CA LYS A 249 -7.70 10.43 12.23
C LYS A 249 -7.04 11.16 11.07
N THR A 250 -6.26 12.18 11.41
CA THR A 250 -5.43 12.90 10.43
C THR A 250 -4.01 12.91 10.94
N LEU A 251 -3.08 12.38 10.15
CA LEU A 251 -1.64 12.53 10.36
C LEU A 251 -1.19 13.78 9.63
N ALA A 252 -0.56 14.72 10.33
CA ALA A 252 0.05 15.88 9.67
C ALA A 252 1.17 15.44 8.71
N ALA A 253 1.60 16.33 7.83
CA ALA A 253 2.74 16.11 6.95
C ALA A 253 3.99 15.71 7.77
N GLY A 254 4.67 14.64 7.37
CA GLY A 254 5.85 14.11 8.08
C GLY A 254 5.58 13.56 9.49
N ALA A 255 4.34 13.51 9.95
CA ALA A 255 4.02 13.07 11.31
C ALA A 255 4.30 11.57 11.51
N VAL A 256 4.66 11.23 12.74
CA VAL A 256 4.90 9.85 13.19
C VAL A 256 4.04 9.60 14.41
N VAL A 257 3.37 8.44 14.44
CA VAL A 257 2.62 7.91 15.58
C VAL A 257 3.12 6.51 15.89
N GLU A 258 3.20 6.17 17.17
CA GLU A 258 3.60 4.84 17.63
C GLU A 258 2.47 4.23 18.47
N TYR A 259 2.26 2.93 18.28
CA TYR A 259 1.44 2.08 19.12
C TYR A 259 2.34 1.05 19.78
N GLU A 260 2.15 0.81 21.08
CA GLU A 260 3.04 -0.03 21.89
C GLU A 260 2.22 -1.04 22.70
N VAL A 261 2.67 -2.30 22.71
CA VAL A 261 2.10 -3.41 23.48
C VAL A 261 3.22 -4.20 24.15
N GLN A 262 2.95 -4.76 25.33
CA GLN A 262 3.81 -5.75 25.97
C GLN A 262 3.20 -7.14 25.77
N TRP A 263 4.04 -8.10 25.41
CA TRP A 263 3.67 -9.52 25.27
C TRP A 263 4.65 -10.40 26.03
N ASP A 264 4.16 -11.39 26.77
CA ASP A 264 4.98 -12.27 27.62
C ASP A 264 5.26 -13.66 27.00
N GLY A 265 4.99 -13.80 25.70
CA GLY A 265 5.19 -15.06 24.98
C GLY A 265 4.10 -16.10 25.22
N ARG A 266 2.95 -15.73 25.79
CA ARG A 266 1.81 -16.66 25.95
C ARG A 266 0.88 -16.68 24.75
N SER A 267 0.26 -17.84 24.52
CA SER A 267 -0.84 -17.99 23.59
C SER A 267 -2.13 -17.32 24.09
N ARG A 268 -3.17 -17.31 23.25
CA ARG A 268 -4.53 -16.90 23.60
C ARG A 268 -5.08 -17.62 24.85
N ASP A 269 -4.76 -18.91 25.00
CA ASP A 269 -5.18 -19.73 26.14
C ASP A 269 -4.28 -19.56 27.39
N GLY A 270 -3.32 -18.62 27.36
CA GLY A 270 -2.40 -18.35 28.46
C GLY A 270 -1.24 -19.36 28.59
N VAL A 271 -1.04 -20.23 27.61
CA VAL A 271 0.05 -21.22 27.62
C VAL A 271 1.36 -20.56 27.18
N LEU A 272 2.45 -20.81 27.91
CA LEU A 272 3.78 -20.35 27.50
C LEU A 272 4.22 -21.03 26.21
N LEU A 273 4.55 -20.23 25.21
CA LEU A 273 5.04 -20.71 23.92
C LEU A 273 6.54 -20.98 23.97
N SER A 274 7.03 -21.77 23.00
CA SER A 274 8.46 -21.96 22.75
C SER A 274 8.69 -22.23 21.26
N GLY A 275 9.85 -21.85 20.74
CA GLY A 275 10.19 -21.98 19.33
C GLY A 275 10.15 -20.65 18.57
N GLU A 276 10.13 -20.73 17.24
CA GLU A 276 10.12 -19.56 16.36
C GLU A 276 8.69 -19.12 16.01
N PHE A 277 8.47 -17.82 16.03
CA PHE A 277 7.20 -17.19 15.67
C PHE A 277 7.44 -15.97 14.77
N TRP A 278 6.45 -15.68 13.93
CA TRP A 278 6.32 -14.39 13.26
C TRP A 278 5.48 -13.47 14.12
N ILE A 279 5.94 -12.24 14.31
CA ILE A 279 5.17 -11.14 14.85
C ILE A 279 4.71 -10.26 13.70
N VAL A 280 3.44 -9.93 13.74
CA VAL A 280 2.77 -9.12 12.75
C VAL A 280 2.14 -7.91 13.46
N ALA A 281 2.27 -6.74 12.85
CA ALA A 281 1.58 -5.53 13.28
C ALA A 281 0.73 -4.97 12.15
N GLU A 282 -0.54 -4.73 12.46
CA GLU A 282 -1.53 -4.23 11.50
C GLU A 282 -2.02 -2.84 11.90
N LEU A 283 -2.11 -1.95 10.92
CA LEU A 283 -2.86 -0.71 11.00
C LEU A 283 -4.23 -0.92 10.34
N GLU A 284 -5.28 -0.83 11.13
CA GLU A 284 -6.66 -1.15 10.73
C GLU A 284 -7.33 -0.06 9.87
N SER A 285 -6.60 1.01 9.54
CA SER A 285 -7.13 2.10 8.73
C SER A 285 -7.14 1.83 7.23
N ASN A 286 -7.86 2.71 6.55
CA ASN A 286 -7.78 2.97 5.13
C ASN A 286 -7.33 4.43 4.88
N PRO A 287 -6.19 4.67 4.20
CA PRO A 287 -5.18 3.69 3.84
C PRO A 287 -4.52 3.08 5.09
N GLY A 288 -3.95 1.88 4.96
CA GLY A 288 -3.31 1.17 6.06
C GLY A 288 -2.62 -0.12 5.59
N GLY A 289 -2.62 -1.15 6.43
CA GLY A 289 -2.09 -2.47 6.06
C GLY A 289 -1.23 -3.09 7.17
N VAL A 290 -0.33 -3.98 6.77
CA VAL A 290 0.53 -4.76 7.67
C VAL A 290 1.99 -4.39 7.44
N ALA A 291 2.69 -4.10 8.54
CA ALA A 291 4.13 -3.88 8.50
C ALA A 291 4.88 -5.18 8.11
N PRO A 292 6.10 -5.10 7.54
CA PRO A 292 6.94 -6.28 7.35
C PRO A 292 7.08 -7.10 8.63
N TRP A 293 6.89 -8.41 8.54
CA TRP A 293 6.87 -9.29 9.70
C TRP A 293 8.27 -9.43 10.31
N GLN A 294 8.33 -9.57 11.63
CA GLN A 294 9.59 -9.83 12.32
C GLN A 294 9.55 -11.19 13.01
N LYS A 295 10.67 -11.90 13.01
CA LYS A 295 10.80 -13.15 13.75
C LYS A 295 11.08 -12.87 15.22
N ILE A 296 10.54 -13.72 16.08
CA ILE A 296 10.95 -13.84 17.47
C ILE A 296 11.17 -15.30 17.83
N PHE A 297 12.20 -15.58 18.64
CA PHE A 297 12.48 -16.90 19.17
C PHE A 297 12.23 -16.95 20.67
N ILE A 298 11.39 -17.88 21.12
CA ILE A 298 11.07 -18.07 22.53
C ILE A 298 11.79 -19.31 23.07
N GLN A 299 12.74 -19.11 23.98
CA GLN A 299 13.48 -20.15 24.67
C GLN A 299 12.61 -20.83 25.72
N LYS A 300 12.79 -22.14 25.86
CA LYS A 300 12.17 -22.92 26.94
C LYS A 300 12.74 -22.57 28.31
#